data_AF-A0A8H4BFT7-F1
#
_entry.id   AF-A0A8H4BFT7-F1
#
_cell.length_a   1.000
_cell.length_b   1.000
_cell.length_c   1.000
_cell.angle_alpha   90.00
_cell.angle_beta   90.00
_cell.angle_gamma   90.00
#
_symmetry.space_group_name_H-M   'P 1'
#
loop_
_entity.id
_entity.type
_entity.pdbx_description
1 polymer ?
#
loop_
_entity_poly.entity_id
_entity_poly.type
_entity_poly.pdbx_seq_one_letter_code
_entity_poly.pdbx_strand_id
1 'polypeptide(L)'
;MTERIKKISGTSKKKLFAGSSLSLFCSYTMPQLLKRVKSSNFVYKIYSHHQTAVLVTVTAAATAIAYYCYHKSSAQHHHDIEISRQKGIDKRKSLKRPEEKYASLRIDKRFVNPFDEWTEIPFYKTVLFWMGRWKGNGIPKCEQELDKTLPVMKPNLDQIRNPGKSVTFTWFGQSTCLMTIDGLTILSDPVFSKCSINDYFGPKRLRPIPCPLEDFIDNVDIVVVSHDHFDHLDEAAVKKLGNSVVWYIPLGLKNWFVKRGVTNVIELDWWQEVCHKNTDITIACVPAMHWSGSRTPFEKNNTLWCSYVIKASNDKIFFCGDTGYSPELFKAIGNLYAPFTLAAIPIGSFMPTQLMQHLHMGPEDAIKAHFDLGCPRVSVGIHWGTFMMSDEHYLAPRQVLDTVWEQYINAAKDQPSLVSEFSVTATKFITTAFGQTISID
;
A
#
# COMPACT_ATOMS: atom_id res chain seq x y z
N MET A 1 -22.60 -44.43 5.63
CA MET A 1 -22.92 -42.98 5.52
C MET A 1 -24.31 -42.71 4.94
N THR A 2 -24.91 -43.66 4.21
CA THR A 2 -26.23 -43.53 3.55
C THR A 2 -27.44 -43.79 4.46
N GLU A 3 -27.28 -44.32 5.68
CA GLU A 3 -28.39 -44.54 6.63
C GLU A 3 -28.58 -43.45 7.68
N ARG A 4 -27.62 -42.54 7.87
CA ARG A 4 -27.77 -41.41 8.82
C ARG A 4 -28.52 -40.19 8.25
N ILE A 5 -28.84 -40.19 6.95
CA ILE A 5 -29.54 -39.06 6.29
C ILE A 5 -31.07 -39.21 6.34
N LYS A 6 -31.61 -40.41 6.56
CA LYS A 6 -33.07 -40.63 6.62
C LYS A 6 -33.76 -40.21 7.93
N LYS A 7 -33.01 -39.83 8.97
CA LYS A 7 -33.58 -39.53 10.30
C LYS A 7 -33.80 -38.03 10.59
N ILE A 8 -33.50 -37.14 9.63
CA ILE A 8 -33.65 -35.67 9.81
C ILE A 8 -34.84 -35.11 9.00
N SER A 9 -35.55 -35.91 8.20
CA SER A 9 -36.68 -35.45 7.37
C SER A 9 -38.02 -35.31 8.12
N GLY A 10 -38.01 -35.33 9.46
CA GLY A 10 -39.22 -35.54 10.26
C GLY A 10 -39.50 -34.45 11.30
N THR A 11 -39.11 -33.19 11.10
CA THR A 11 -39.58 -32.11 11.99
C THR A 11 -39.50 -30.73 11.32
N SER A 12 -40.65 -30.07 11.21
CA SER A 12 -40.86 -28.62 11.04
C SER A 12 -40.23 -27.92 9.82
N LYS A 13 -40.91 -28.03 8.67
CA LYS A 13 -40.89 -26.99 7.64
C LYS A 13 -41.61 -25.73 8.16
N LYS A 14 -40.90 -24.82 8.85
CA LYS A 14 -41.21 -23.37 8.99
C LYS A 14 -40.27 -22.75 10.03
N LYS A 15 -39.06 -22.37 9.60
CA LYS A 15 -38.13 -21.35 10.19
C LYS A 15 -36.69 -21.74 9.83
N LEU A 16 -36.27 -21.52 8.58
CA LEU A 16 -34.84 -21.59 8.20
C LEU A 16 -34.49 -20.82 6.92
N PHE A 17 -35.33 -19.86 6.53
CA PHE A 17 -35.00 -18.87 5.50
C PHE A 17 -35.12 -17.47 6.09
N ALA A 18 -34.12 -17.10 6.87
CA ALA A 18 -33.84 -15.72 7.27
C ALA A 18 -32.33 -15.54 7.29
N GLY A 19 -31.70 -15.65 6.12
CA GLY A 19 -30.29 -15.34 5.89
C GLY A 19 -30.23 -14.21 4.85
N SER A 20 -29.90 -13.01 5.32
CA SER A 20 -30.06 -11.71 4.64
C SER A 20 -29.10 -11.43 3.48
N SER A 21 -28.20 -12.35 3.11
CA SER A 21 -27.20 -12.13 2.05
C SER A 21 -27.62 -12.67 0.68
N LEU A 22 -28.36 -13.78 0.60
CA LEU A 22 -28.84 -14.33 -0.68
C LEU A 22 -30.02 -13.52 -1.25
N SER A 23 -30.85 -12.95 -0.37
CA SER A 23 -32.02 -12.15 -0.79
C SER A 23 -31.62 -10.81 -1.41
N LEU A 24 -30.51 -10.20 -0.98
CA LEU A 24 -29.99 -8.96 -1.58
C LEU A 24 -29.42 -9.19 -2.99
N PHE A 25 -28.72 -10.31 -3.21
CA PHE A 25 -28.14 -10.63 -4.52
C PHE A 25 -29.21 -10.95 -5.58
N CYS A 26 -30.34 -11.53 -5.18
CA CYS A 26 -31.46 -11.77 -6.10
C CYS A 26 -32.34 -10.54 -6.35
N SER A 27 -32.42 -9.59 -5.42
CA SER A 27 -33.35 -8.46 -5.53
C SER A 27 -32.79 -7.24 -6.27
N TYR A 28 -31.47 -6.99 -6.22
CA TYR A 28 -30.89 -5.78 -6.84
C TYR A 28 -30.25 -6.01 -8.21
N THR A 29 -29.59 -7.15 -8.45
CA THR A 29 -28.80 -7.39 -9.66
C THR A 29 -29.58 -8.09 -10.79
N MET A 30 -30.53 -8.95 -10.46
CA MET A 30 -31.28 -9.73 -11.47
C MET A 30 -32.19 -8.86 -12.36
N PRO A 31 -32.95 -7.87 -11.85
CA PRO A 31 -33.84 -7.06 -12.68
C PRO A 31 -33.09 -6.13 -13.65
N GLN A 32 -31.88 -5.69 -13.30
CA GLN A 32 -31.08 -4.81 -14.16
C GLN A 32 -30.28 -5.57 -15.22
N LEU A 33 -29.78 -6.77 -14.91
CA LEU A 33 -29.20 -7.67 -15.91
C LEU A 33 -30.25 -8.06 -16.97
N LEU A 34 -31.48 -8.38 -16.55
CA LEU A 34 -32.58 -8.75 -17.43
C LEU A 34 -33.06 -7.59 -18.32
N LYS A 35 -32.88 -6.33 -17.91
CA LYS A 35 -33.19 -5.16 -18.76
C LYS A 35 -32.20 -4.96 -19.90
N ARG A 36 -30.92 -5.34 -19.72
CA ARG A 36 -29.88 -5.23 -20.77
C ARG A 36 -29.82 -6.42 -21.72
N VAL A 37 -30.31 -7.58 -21.31
CA VAL A 37 -30.43 -8.76 -22.20
C VAL A 37 -31.59 -8.61 -23.21
N LYS A 38 -32.50 -7.64 -23.02
CA LYS A 38 -33.61 -7.36 -23.95
C LYS A 38 -33.23 -6.60 -25.22
N SER A 39 -32.01 -6.06 -25.35
CA SER A 39 -31.59 -5.25 -26.52
C SER A 39 -30.68 -5.97 -27.51
N SER A 40 -30.40 -7.26 -27.32
CA SER A 40 -29.77 -8.11 -28.33
C SER A 40 -30.74 -9.23 -28.69
N ASN A 41 -30.99 -9.43 -29.99
CA ASN A 41 -31.82 -10.52 -30.53
C ASN A 41 -31.15 -11.89 -30.36
N PHE A 42 -30.71 -12.23 -29.14
CA PHE A 42 -29.98 -13.46 -28.84
C PHE A 42 -30.55 -14.20 -27.62
N VAL A 43 -31.87 -14.31 -27.48
CA VAL A 43 -32.50 -15.32 -26.62
C VAL A 43 -33.89 -15.59 -27.23
N TYR A 44 -34.18 -16.73 -27.84
CA TYR A 44 -34.67 -17.90 -27.14
C TYR A 44 -34.70 -19.11 -28.10
N LYS A 45 -33.70 -20.00 -28.03
CA LYS A 45 -33.84 -21.37 -28.55
C LYS A 45 -32.97 -22.40 -27.80
N ILE A 46 -32.64 -22.13 -26.53
CA ILE A 46 -31.82 -23.02 -25.67
C ILE A 46 -32.62 -23.61 -24.49
N TYR A 47 -33.88 -23.20 -24.28
CA TYR A 47 -34.66 -23.55 -23.09
C TYR A 47 -35.87 -24.48 -23.35
N SER A 48 -35.74 -25.48 -24.23
CA SER A 48 -36.82 -26.46 -24.46
C SER A 48 -36.53 -27.89 -23.98
N HIS A 49 -35.33 -28.17 -23.46
CA HIS A 49 -35.00 -29.50 -22.93
C HIS A 49 -34.97 -29.52 -21.39
N HIS A 50 -35.84 -30.34 -20.80
CA HIS A 50 -35.89 -30.61 -19.35
C HIS A 50 -34.50 -30.98 -18.78
N GLN A 51 -33.66 -31.64 -19.57
CA GLN A 51 -32.29 -32.00 -19.18
C GLN A 51 -31.36 -30.78 -19.01
N THR A 52 -31.54 -29.71 -19.78
CA THR A 52 -30.76 -28.47 -19.64
C THR A 52 -31.10 -27.76 -18.34
N ALA A 53 -32.39 -27.70 -17.97
CA ALA A 53 -32.82 -27.11 -16.71
C ALA A 53 -32.26 -27.88 -15.51
N VAL A 54 -32.34 -29.22 -15.53
CA VAL A 54 -31.77 -30.09 -14.49
C VAL A 54 -30.24 -29.90 -14.39
N LEU A 55 -29.52 -29.87 -15.51
CA LEU A 55 -28.07 -29.67 -15.52
C LEU A 55 -27.68 -28.31 -14.92
N VAL A 56 -28.38 -27.24 -15.29
CA VAL A 56 -28.15 -25.90 -14.74
C VAL A 56 -28.44 -25.88 -13.23
N THR A 57 -29.54 -26.48 -12.77
CA THR A 57 -29.88 -26.53 -11.34
C THR A 57 -28.85 -27.35 -10.55
N VAL A 58 -28.44 -28.51 -11.04
CA VAL A 58 -27.43 -29.36 -10.38
C VAL A 58 -26.08 -28.65 -10.35
N THR A 59 -25.67 -28.01 -11.45
CA THR A 59 -24.40 -27.26 -11.52
C THR A 59 -24.43 -26.06 -10.57
N ALA A 60 -25.51 -25.30 -10.53
CA ALA A 60 -25.68 -24.18 -9.61
C ALA A 60 -25.67 -24.64 -8.15
N ALA A 61 -26.37 -25.73 -7.82
CA ALA A 61 -26.37 -26.30 -6.47
C ALA A 61 -24.99 -26.83 -6.05
N ALA A 62 -24.31 -27.57 -6.92
CA ALA A 62 -22.95 -28.05 -6.67
C ALA A 62 -21.95 -26.90 -6.49
N THR A 63 -22.06 -25.85 -7.32
CA THR A 63 -21.24 -24.63 -7.20
C THR A 63 -21.52 -23.90 -5.89
N ALA A 64 -22.79 -23.77 -5.49
CA ALA A 64 -23.17 -23.14 -4.22
C ALA A 64 -22.66 -23.94 -3.00
N ILE A 65 -22.72 -25.28 -3.05
CA ILE A 65 -22.18 -26.14 -2.00
C ILE A 65 -20.66 -26.04 -1.94
N ALA A 66 -19.97 -26.12 -3.09
CA ALA A 66 -18.52 -25.97 -3.16
C ALA A 66 -18.07 -24.60 -2.64
N TYR A 67 -18.76 -23.53 -3.04
CA TYR A 67 -18.55 -22.18 -2.53
C TYR A 67 -18.77 -22.09 -1.02
N TYR A 68 -19.87 -22.66 -0.50
CA TYR A 68 -20.15 -22.68 0.93
C TYR A 68 -19.07 -23.45 1.73
N CYS A 69 -18.67 -24.63 1.25
CA CYS A 69 -17.61 -25.43 1.86
C CYS A 69 -16.26 -24.70 1.84
N TYR A 70 -15.88 -24.12 0.70
CA TYR A 70 -14.67 -23.32 0.56
C TYR A 70 -14.70 -22.12 1.51
N HIS A 71 -15.80 -21.37 1.54
CA HIS A 71 -15.94 -20.19 2.39
C HIS A 71 -15.93 -20.56 3.88
N LYS A 72 -16.56 -21.67 4.27
CA LYS A 72 -16.54 -22.14 5.66
C LYS A 72 -15.14 -22.60 6.08
N SER A 73 -14.46 -23.35 5.21
CA SER A 73 -13.08 -23.78 5.44
C SER A 73 -12.11 -22.60 5.51
N SER A 74 -12.27 -21.62 4.62
CA SER A 74 -11.48 -20.39 4.60
C SER A 74 -11.73 -19.55 5.86
N ALA A 75 -12.97 -19.44 6.31
CA ALA A 75 -13.31 -18.72 7.55
C ALA A 75 -12.69 -19.37 8.79
N GLN A 76 -12.71 -20.71 8.87
CA GLN A 76 -12.04 -21.43 9.97
C GLN A 76 -10.52 -21.20 9.92
N HIS A 77 -9.91 -21.32 8.75
CA HIS A 77 -8.48 -21.09 8.58
C HIS A 77 -8.06 -19.66 8.98
N HIS A 78 -8.82 -18.63 8.58
CA HIS A 78 -8.56 -17.26 9.02
C HIS A 78 -8.70 -17.11 10.54
N HIS A 79 -9.69 -17.76 11.16
CA HIS A 79 -9.83 -17.74 12.61
C HIS A 79 -8.65 -18.38 13.35
N ASP A 80 -8.14 -19.51 12.84
CA ASP A 80 -7.00 -20.21 13.42
C ASP A 80 -5.70 -19.40 13.28
N ILE A 81 -5.51 -18.72 12.13
CA ILE A 81 -4.42 -17.76 11.92
C ILE A 81 -4.52 -16.60 12.91
N GLU A 82 -5.71 -16.04 13.09
CA GLU A 82 -5.92 -14.90 13.99
C GLU A 82 -5.63 -15.25 15.46
N ILE A 83 -6.04 -16.43 15.93
CA ILE A 83 -5.68 -16.93 17.26
C ILE A 83 -4.15 -17.04 17.40
N SER A 84 -3.49 -17.56 16.37
CA SER A 84 -2.04 -17.73 16.37
C SER A 84 -1.31 -16.39 16.32
N ARG A 85 -1.85 -15.41 15.59
CA ARG A 85 -1.38 -14.04 15.52
C ARG A 85 -1.46 -13.37 16.89
N GLN A 86 -2.62 -13.41 17.54
CA GLN A 86 -2.81 -12.81 18.86
C GLN A 86 -1.89 -13.44 19.91
N LYS A 87 -1.74 -14.78 19.91
CA LYS A 87 -0.78 -15.48 20.79
C LYS A 87 0.66 -15.02 20.54
N GLY A 88 1.03 -14.75 19.27
CA GLY A 88 2.34 -14.22 18.91
C GLY A 88 2.58 -12.82 19.47
N ILE A 89 1.58 -11.94 19.35
CA ILE A 89 1.61 -10.57 19.88
C ILE A 89 1.67 -10.59 21.42
N ASP A 90 0.81 -11.36 22.08
CA ASP A 90 0.71 -11.41 23.53
C ASP A 90 2.01 -11.89 24.20
N LYS A 91 2.74 -12.81 23.57
CA LYS A 91 4.07 -13.25 24.04
C LYS A 91 5.11 -12.14 24.05
N ARG A 92 4.94 -11.12 23.21
CA ARG A 92 5.89 -10.02 23.00
C ARG A 92 5.49 -8.73 23.69
N LYS A 93 4.24 -8.59 24.16
CA LYS A 93 3.71 -7.36 24.81
C LYS A 93 4.56 -6.86 25.98
N SER A 94 5.18 -7.76 26.73
CA SER A 94 6.02 -7.42 27.89
C SER A 94 7.48 -7.08 27.54
N LEU A 95 7.90 -7.29 26.29
CA LEU A 95 9.26 -7.02 25.85
C LEU A 95 9.49 -5.51 25.76
N LYS A 96 10.63 -5.06 26.30
CA LYS A 96 10.99 -3.64 26.35
C LYS A 96 11.63 -3.13 25.07
N ARG A 97 12.37 -4.00 24.38
CA ARG A 97 13.10 -3.67 23.16
C ARG A 97 12.13 -3.61 21.97
N PRO A 98 11.99 -2.46 21.28
CA PRO A 98 11.08 -2.35 20.14
C PRO A 98 11.37 -3.38 19.04
N GLU A 99 12.64 -3.69 18.82
CA GLU A 99 13.08 -4.64 17.80
C GLU A 99 12.55 -6.06 18.05
N GLU A 100 12.39 -6.43 19.32
CA GLU A 100 11.83 -7.72 19.74
C GLU A 100 10.30 -7.66 19.84
N LYS A 101 9.76 -6.57 20.38
CA LYS A 101 8.31 -6.36 20.54
C LYS A 101 7.60 -6.34 19.18
N TYR A 102 8.18 -5.62 18.21
CA TYR A 102 7.64 -5.44 16.86
C TYR A 102 8.48 -6.18 15.80
N ALA A 103 9.09 -7.31 16.17
CA ALA A 103 9.74 -8.20 15.20
C ALA A 103 8.73 -8.73 14.17
N SER A 104 9.19 -9.06 12.97
CA SER A 104 8.34 -9.72 11.97
C SER A 104 7.72 -11.01 12.54
N LEU A 105 6.53 -11.36 12.05
CA LEU A 105 5.78 -12.51 12.52
C LEU A 105 5.42 -13.39 11.33
N ARG A 106 5.69 -14.69 11.45
CA ARG A 106 5.34 -15.70 10.46
C ARG A 106 4.44 -16.79 11.04
N ILE A 107 3.38 -17.12 10.31
CA ILE A 107 2.44 -18.21 10.62
C ILE A 107 2.24 -18.98 9.32
N ASP A 108 2.34 -20.32 9.37
CA ASP A 108 2.21 -21.19 8.19
C ASP A 108 3.08 -20.75 6.99
N LYS A 109 4.33 -20.35 7.27
CA LYS A 109 5.33 -19.85 6.31
C LYS A 109 4.97 -18.52 5.62
N ARG A 110 3.90 -17.84 6.05
CA ARG A 110 3.51 -16.51 5.56
C ARG A 110 3.74 -15.45 6.62
N PHE A 111 4.06 -14.25 6.18
CA PHE A 111 4.11 -13.09 7.07
C PHE A 111 2.70 -12.65 7.48
N VAL A 112 2.58 -12.17 8.71
CA VAL A 112 1.34 -11.63 9.27
C VAL A 112 1.64 -10.34 10.03
N ASN A 113 0.72 -9.39 10.04
CA ASN A 113 0.89 -8.15 10.78
C ASN A 113 0.83 -8.38 12.30
N PRO A 114 1.86 -7.99 13.06
CA PRO A 114 1.87 -8.09 14.51
C PRO A 114 1.21 -6.90 15.22
N PHE A 115 0.48 -6.04 14.49
CA PHE A 115 -0.15 -4.84 15.03
C PHE A 115 -1.59 -5.10 15.42
N ASP A 116 -2.02 -4.53 16.55
CA ASP A 116 -3.40 -4.67 17.05
C ASP A 116 -4.39 -3.90 16.15
N GLU A 117 -3.94 -2.83 15.48
CA GLU A 117 -4.74 -2.06 14.52
C GLU A 117 -5.02 -2.81 13.21
N TRP A 118 -4.26 -3.86 12.91
CA TRP A 118 -4.43 -4.65 11.68
C TRP A 118 -5.74 -5.44 11.72
N THR A 119 -6.52 -5.34 10.66
CA THR A 119 -7.70 -6.17 10.45
C THR A 119 -7.66 -6.76 9.04
N GLU A 120 -7.78 -8.08 8.93
CA GLU A 120 -7.94 -8.70 7.62
C GLU A 120 -9.31 -8.36 7.03
N ILE A 121 -9.30 -7.89 5.79
CA ILE A 121 -10.53 -7.61 5.06
C ILE A 121 -10.96 -8.85 4.30
N PRO A 122 -12.20 -9.33 4.49
CA PRO A 122 -12.71 -10.44 3.71
C PRO A 122 -12.68 -10.13 2.21
N PHE A 123 -12.18 -11.08 1.42
CA PHE A 123 -12.02 -10.93 -0.03
C PHE A 123 -13.27 -10.41 -0.75
N TYR A 124 -14.47 -10.85 -0.33
CA TYR A 124 -15.72 -10.40 -0.94
C TYR A 124 -15.96 -8.88 -0.77
N LYS A 125 -15.50 -8.26 0.32
CA LYS A 125 -15.60 -6.80 0.51
C LYS A 125 -14.69 -6.07 -0.47
N THR A 126 -13.48 -6.59 -0.70
CA THR A 126 -12.57 -6.06 -1.72
C THR A 126 -13.18 -6.17 -3.11
N VAL A 127 -13.76 -7.32 -3.47
CA VAL A 127 -14.45 -7.50 -4.75
C VAL A 127 -15.64 -6.55 -4.90
N LEU A 128 -16.49 -6.44 -3.87
CA LEU A 128 -17.62 -5.51 -3.89
C LEU A 128 -17.17 -4.05 -4.00
N PHE A 129 -16.07 -3.68 -3.36
CA PHE A 129 -15.46 -2.37 -3.52
C PHE A 129 -15.08 -2.11 -4.98
N TRP A 130 -14.27 -2.99 -5.60
CA TRP A 130 -13.87 -2.83 -7.00
C TRP A 130 -15.03 -2.85 -7.99
N MET A 131 -16.06 -3.67 -7.75
CA MET A 131 -17.29 -3.71 -8.57
C MET A 131 -18.21 -2.51 -8.31
N GLY A 132 -18.11 -1.92 -7.11
CA GLY A 132 -18.97 -0.87 -6.58
C GLY A 132 -18.42 0.55 -6.76
N ARG A 133 -17.27 0.73 -7.43
CA ARG A 133 -16.73 2.04 -7.83
C ARG A 133 -17.67 2.73 -8.82
N TRP A 134 -18.72 3.35 -8.28
CA TRP A 134 -19.78 4.07 -9.02
C TRP A 134 -19.68 5.58 -8.80
N LYS A 135 -18.98 6.03 -7.76
CA LYS A 135 -18.68 7.44 -7.53
C LYS A 135 -17.42 7.80 -8.29
N GLY A 136 -17.49 8.82 -9.14
CA GLY A 136 -16.30 9.31 -9.84
C GLY A 136 -15.32 9.92 -8.84
N ASN A 137 -14.03 9.64 -8.99
CA ASN A 137 -12.96 10.11 -8.11
C ASN A 137 -12.60 11.60 -8.32
N GLY A 138 -13.54 12.38 -8.84
CA GLY A 138 -13.37 13.80 -9.12
C GLY A 138 -12.31 14.15 -10.16
N ILE A 139 -11.78 13.18 -10.89
CA ILE A 139 -10.76 13.44 -11.92
C ILE A 139 -11.39 14.36 -12.98
N PRO A 140 -10.82 15.56 -13.22
CA PRO A 140 -11.35 16.47 -14.21
C PRO A 140 -11.18 15.88 -15.61
N LYS A 141 -12.13 16.18 -16.50
CA LYS A 141 -12.08 15.72 -17.89
C LYS A 141 -11.09 16.53 -18.74
N CYS A 142 -10.72 17.73 -18.27
CA CYS A 142 -9.84 18.64 -18.98
C CYS A 142 -8.40 18.51 -18.50
N GLU A 143 -7.46 18.33 -19.43
CA GLU A 143 -6.03 18.24 -19.13
C GLU A 143 -5.47 19.55 -18.56
N GLN A 144 -6.01 20.70 -18.99
CA GLN A 144 -5.59 22.02 -18.49
C GLN A 144 -5.85 22.19 -16.98
N GLU A 145 -6.91 21.55 -16.47
CA GLU A 145 -7.20 21.57 -15.03
C GLU A 145 -6.21 20.68 -14.26
N LEU A 146 -5.81 19.54 -14.84
CA LEU A 146 -4.74 18.71 -14.30
C LEU A 146 -3.39 19.44 -14.34
N ASP A 147 -3.08 20.20 -15.39
CA ASP A 147 -1.85 21.00 -15.47
C ASP A 147 -1.78 22.05 -14.36
N LYS A 148 -2.92 22.67 -14.03
CA LYS A 148 -3.02 23.66 -12.94
C LYS A 148 -2.95 23.03 -11.56
N THR A 149 -3.59 21.87 -11.36
CA THR A 149 -3.79 21.29 -10.02
C THR A 149 -2.73 20.25 -9.64
N LEU A 150 -2.15 19.57 -10.63
CA LEU A 150 -1.07 18.60 -10.50
C LEU A 150 0.02 18.88 -11.57
N PRO A 151 0.73 20.02 -11.45
CA PRO A 151 1.74 20.41 -12.42
C PRO A 151 2.88 19.38 -12.49
N VAL A 152 3.44 19.22 -13.68
CA VAL A 152 4.63 18.39 -13.95
C VAL A 152 5.77 19.32 -14.31
N MET A 153 6.79 19.31 -13.47
CA MET A 153 8.03 20.07 -13.64
C MET A 153 9.11 19.14 -14.16
N LYS A 154 9.99 19.63 -15.02
CA LYS A 154 11.19 18.89 -15.39
C LYS A 154 12.18 18.98 -14.24
N PRO A 155 12.67 17.86 -13.69
CA PRO A 155 13.64 17.90 -12.60
C PRO A 155 14.98 18.47 -13.08
N ASN A 156 15.75 19.03 -12.15
CA ASN A 156 17.09 19.52 -12.44
C ASN A 156 18.06 18.33 -12.64
N LEU A 157 18.26 17.93 -13.89
CA LEU A 157 19.13 16.80 -14.23
C LEU A 157 20.59 17.02 -13.84
N ASP A 158 21.08 18.26 -13.84
CA ASP A 158 22.47 18.55 -13.46
C ASP A 158 22.68 18.32 -11.96
N GLN A 159 21.70 18.65 -11.14
CA GLN A 159 21.70 18.36 -9.70
C GLN A 159 21.60 16.85 -9.44
N ILE A 160 20.79 16.13 -10.22
CA ILE A 160 20.69 14.65 -10.13
C ILE A 160 22.02 13.99 -10.52
N ARG A 161 22.68 14.50 -11.56
CA ARG A 161 23.96 13.97 -12.05
C ARG A 161 25.14 14.28 -11.13
N ASN A 162 25.04 15.36 -10.37
CA ASN A 162 26.07 15.83 -9.45
C ASN A 162 25.46 15.99 -8.05
N PRO A 163 25.13 14.88 -7.36
CA PRO A 163 24.52 14.95 -6.04
C PRO A 163 25.50 15.61 -5.07
N GLY A 164 25.04 16.71 -4.46
CA GLY A 164 25.75 17.32 -3.33
C GLY A 164 25.66 16.46 -2.07
N LYS A 165 26.26 16.95 -0.98
CA LYS A 165 26.16 16.29 0.33
C LYS A 165 24.81 16.53 1.02
N SER A 166 24.13 17.63 0.68
CA SER A 166 22.84 17.99 1.27
C SER A 166 21.74 16.98 0.94
N VAL A 167 20.74 16.92 1.82
CA VAL A 167 19.55 16.14 1.57
C VAL A 167 18.70 16.84 0.52
N THR A 168 18.36 16.13 -0.55
CA THR A 168 17.41 16.63 -1.56
C THR A 168 16.33 15.59 -1.82
N PHE A 169 15.18 16.05 -2.28
CA PHE A 169 14.03 15.21 -2.59
C PHE A 169 13.37 15.68 -3.89
N THR A 170 13.22 14.78 -4.84
CA THR A 170 12.48 14.97 -6.10
C THR A 170 11.39 13.92 -6.19
N TRP A 171 10.13 14.34 -6.32
CA TRP A 171 9.00 13.41 -6.42
C TRP A 171 8.68 13.05 -7.86
N PHE A 172 8.72 11.77 -8.23
CA PHE A 172 8.38 11.30 -9.58
C PHE A 172 6.92 10.87 -9.73
N GLY A 173 6.18 10.87 -8.63
CA GLY A 173 4.83 10.34 -8.55
C GLY A 173 4.76 9.03 -7.77
N GLN A 174 3.58 8.75 -7.22
CA GLN A 174 3.32 7.61 -6.34
C GLN A 174 4.32 7.60 -5.18
N SER A 175 4.98 6.47 -4.93
CA SER A 175 6.06 6.36 -3.95
C SER A 175 7.44 6.39 -4.59
N THR A 176 7.52 6.73 -5.90
CA THR A 176 8.78 6.92 -6.60
C THR A 176 9.38 8.28 -6.26
N CYS A 177 10.45 8.25 -5.48
CA CYS A 177 11.18 9.44 -5.03
C CYS A 177 12.65 9.28 -5.38
N LEU A 178 13.27 10.35 -5.85
CA LEU A 178 14.71 10.44 -6.01
C LEU A 178 15.25 11.33 -4.90
N MET A 179 16.13 10.80 -4.07
CA MET A 179 16.66 11.47 -2.90
C MET A 179 18.18 11.45 -2.93
N THR A 180 18.82 12.53 -2.47
CA THR A 180 20.27 12.56 -2.29
C THR A 180 20.61 12.67 -0.82
N ILE A 181 21.70 12.03 -0.38
CA ILE A 181 22.25 12.18 0.97
C ILE A 181 23.73 11.80 0.94
N ASP A 182 24.59 12.68 1.47
CA ASP A 182 26.04 12.51 1.53
C ASP A 182 26.67 12.07 0.18
N GLY A 183 26.18 12.66 -0.91
CA GLY A 183 26.67 12.40 -2.26
C GLY A 183 26.18 11.10 -2.91
N LEU A 184 25.34 10.30 -2.24
CA LEU A 184 24.67 9.15 -2.86
C LEU A 184 23.25 9.50 -3.31
N THR A 185 22.83 8.88 -4.41
CA THR A 185 21.46 8.97 -4.94
C THR A 185 20.67 7.71 -4.65
N ILE A 186 19.53 7.87 -4.00
CA ILE A 186 18.58 6.83 -3.66
C ILE A 186 17.31 6.98 -4.50
N LEU A 187 16.89 5.90 -5.14
CA LEU A 187 15.58 5.79 -5.79
C LEU A 187 14.69 4.88 -4.96
N SER A 188 13.51 5.35 -4.57
CA SER A 188 12.52 4.54 -3.85
C SER A 188 11.45 4.00 -4.79
N ASP A 189 10.96 2.79 -4.54
CA ASP A 189 9.78 2.17 -5.17
C ASP A 189 9.58 2.57 -6.65
N PRO A 190 10.52 2.20 -7.54
CA PRO A 190 10.58 2.78 -8.88
C PRO A 190 9.43 2.30 -9.76
N VAL A 191 8.55 3.22 -10.16
CA VAL A 191 7.43 2.95 -11.08
C VAL A 191 7.37 3.94 -12.23
N PHE A 192 7.79 3.46 -13.41
CA PHE A 192 7.90 4.24 -14.64
C PHE A 192 6.82 3.88 -15.66
N SER A 193 6.09 2.78 -15.43
CA SER A 193 4.95 2.32 -16.24
C SER A 193 3.80 3.33 -16.32
N LYS A 194 3.02 3.24 -17.41
CA LYS A 194 1.87 4.11 -17.69
C LYS A 194 0.64 3.81 -16.83
N CYS A 195 0.48 2.59 -16.35
CA CYS A 195 -0.59 2.17 -15.45
C CYS A 195 -0.02 1.49 -14.21
N SER A 196 -0.86 1.31 -13.19
CA SER A 196 -0.44 0.82 -11.87
C SER A 196 0.02 -0.64 -11.83
N ILE A 197 -0.20 -1.42 -12.90
CA ILE A 197 0.28 -2.82 -13.00
C ILE A 197 1.41 -2.96 -14.01
N ASN A 198 1.26 -2.36 -15.18
CA ASN A 198 2.26 -2.25 -16.25
C ASN A 198 1.79 -1.20 -17.26
N ASP A 199 2.37 -1.14 -18.45
CA ASP A 199 1.96 -0.16 -19.48
C ASP A 199 0.55 -0.34 -20.07
N TYR A 200 -0.10 -1.48 -19.82
CA TYR A 200 -1.34 -1.87 -20.50
C TYR A 200 -2.51 -2.13 -19.54
N PHE A 201 -2.25 -2.42 -18.26
CA PHE A 201 -3.25 -2.91 -17.32
C PHE A 201 -3.24 -2.12 -16.01
N GLY A 202 -4.44 -1.97 -15.43
CA GLY A 202 -4.68 -1.21 -14.21
C GLY A 202 -5.02 0.28 -14.45
N PRO A 203 -5.33 1.04 -13.38
CA PRO A 203 -5.50 2.48 -13.42
C PRO A 203 -4.35 3.18 -14.15
N LYS A 204 -4.68 4.03 -15.13
CA LYS A 204 -3.70 4.88 -15.81
C LYS A 204 -3.22 5.99 -14.88
N ARG A 205 -1.95 6.35 -15.03
CA ARG A 205 -1.34 7.51 -14.39
C ARG A 205 -2.11 8.80 -14.74
N LEU A 206 -2.36 9.66 -13.76
CA LEU A 206 -3.05 10.94 -13.94
C LEU A 206 -2.18 11.98 -14.66
N ARG A 207 -0.87 11.98 -14.39
CA ARG A 207 0.11 12.93 -14.92
C ARG A 207 1.32 12.17 -15.43
N PRO A 208 1.96 12.50 -16.56
CA PRO A 208 3.14 11.76 -17.03
C PRO A 208 4.29 11.78 -16.02
N ILE A 209 5.23 10.84 -16.14
CA ILE A 209 6.46 10.88 -15.35
C ILE A 209 7.28 12.14 -15.70
N PRO A 210 7.94 12.79 -14.73
CA PRO A 210 8.65 14.05 -14.98
C PRO A 210 9.78 13.97 -16.01
N CYS A 211 10.53 12.89 -15.99
CA CYS A 211 11.54 12.53 -16.99
C CYS A 211 11.68 11.00 -17.06
N PRO A 212 12.13 10.45 -18.20
CA PRO A 212 12.40 9.02 -18.33
C PRO A 212 13.55 8.59 -17.40
N LEU A 213 13.54 7.31 -17.01
CA LEU A 213 14.59 6.71 -16.15
C LEU A 213 15.98 6.84 -16.80
N GLU A 214 16.03 6.71 -18.13
CA GLU A 214 17.23 6.80 -18.94
C GLU A 214 17.99 8.13 -18.79
N ASP A 215 17.31 9.22 -18.40
CA ASP A 215 17.96 10.53 -18.27
C ASP A 215 18.95 10.60 -17.09
N PHE A 216 18.82 9.69 -16.12
CA PHE A 216 19.58 9.69 -14.85
C PHE A 216 19.93 8.29 -14.32
N ILE A 217 19.71 7.22 -15.09
CA ILE A 217 19.88 5.83 -14.62
C ILE A 217 21.30 5.55 -14.10
N ASP A 218 22.31 6.16 -14.72
CA ASP A 218 23.73 5.99 -14.36
C ASP A 218 24.14 6.72 -13.08
N ASN A 219 23.21 7.50 -12.48
CA ASN A 219 23.44 8.29 -11.28
C ASN A 219 22.76 7.72 -10.04
N VAL A 220 22.09 6.57 -10.14
CA VAL A 220 21.43 5.92 -9.01
C VAL A 220 22.40 4.94 -8.36
N ASP A 221 22.64 5.09 -7.06
CA ASP A 221 23.52 4.18 -6.31
C ASP A 221 22.72 3.07 -5.61
N ILE A 222 21.58 3.46 -5.06
CA ILE A 222 20.76 2.68 -4.14
C ILE A 222 19.33 2.67 -4.65
N VAL A 223 18.71 1.49 -4.65
CA VAL A 223 17.26 1.37 -4.81
C VAL A 223 16.68 0.72 -3.57
N VAL A 224 15.67 1.34 -2.95
CA VAL A 224 14.90 0.75 -1.85
C VAL A 224 13.51 0.37 -2.34
N VAL A 225 13.08 -0.86 -2.04
CA VAL A 225 11.75 -1.37 -2.39
C VAL A 225 11.00 -1.71 -1.12
N SER A 226 9.89 -1.05 -0.83
CA SER A 226 9.09 -1.25 0.39
C SER A 226 8.38 -2.60 0.39
N HIS A 227 7.77 -2.98 -0.73
CA HIS A 227 7.03 -4.23 -0.89
C HIS A 227 6.81 -4.57 -2.36
N ASP A 228 6.20 -5.72 -2.65
CA ASP A 228 6.17 -6.29 -3.99
C ASP A 228 4.94 -5.92 -4.83
N HIS A 229 4.09 -4.99 -4.42
CA HIS A 229 2.97 -4.55 -5.24
C HIS A 229 3.43 -3.85 -6.53
N PHE A 230 2.58 -3.90 -7.56
CA PHE A 230 2.98 -3.42 -8.89
C PHE A 230 3.21 -1.91 -8.95
N ASP A 231 2.50 -1.14 -8.13
CA ASP A 231 2.64 0.31 -8.03
C ASP A 231 3.79 0.75 -7.11
N HIS A 232 4.59 -0.21 -6.63
CA HIS A 232 5.84 0.02 -5.88
C HIS A 232 7.06 -0.69 -6.50
N LEU A 233 6.85 -1.70 -7.33
CA LEU A 233 7.92 -2.48 -7.94
C LEU A 233 7.63 -2.74 -9.42
N ASP A 234 8.15 -1.87 -10.28
CA ASP A 234 8.01 -2.00 -11.72
C ASP A 234 9.07 -2.92 -12.32
N GLU A 235 8.64 -4.03 -12.94
CA GLU A 235 9.55 -4.97 -13.59
C GLU A 235 10.35 -4.34 -14.74
N ALA A 236 9.77 -3.36 -15.45
CA ALA A 236 10.49 -2.66 -16.52
C ALA A 236 11.63 -1.80 -15.94
N ALA A 237 11.40 -1.13 -14.80
CA ALA A 237 12.43 -0.37 -14.11
C ALA A 237 13.54 -1.31 -13.59
N VAL A 238 13.16 -2.44 -12.98
CA VAL A 238 14.10 -3.46 -12.50
C VAL A 238 15.00 -3.99 -13.63
N LYS A 239 14.44 -4.27 -14.81
CA LYS A 239 15.22 -4.74 -15.96
C LYS A 239 16.20 -3.70 -16.49
N LYS A 240 15.82 -2.41 -16.48
CA LYS A 240 16.67 -1.31 -16.96
C LYS A 240 17.81 -1.01 -15.99
N LEU A 241 17.53 -0.90 -14.70
CA LEU A 241 18.52 -0.64 -13.65
C LEU A 241 19.45 -1.86 -13.46
N GLY A 242 18.89 -3.07 -13.51
CA GLY A 242 19.68 -4.29 -13.44
C GLY A 242 20.59 -4.34 -12.21
N ASN A 243 21.86 -4.68 -12.42
CA ASN A 243 22.87 -4.81 -11.36
C ASN A 243 23.75 -3.56 -11.18
N SER A 244 23.51 -2.46 -11.91
CA SER A 244 24.32 -1.23 -11.76
C SER A 244 24.10 -0.56 -10.40
N VAL A 245 22.94 -0.80 -9.80
CA VAL A 245 22.53 -0.30 -8.48
C VAL A 245 22.54 -1.42 -7.44
N VAL A 246 22.62 -1.07 -6.15
CA VAL A 246 22.35 -2.01 -5.06
C VAL A 246 20.89 -1.92 -4.66
N TRP A 247 20.16 -3.03 -4.73
CA TRP A 247 18.77 -3.10 -4.31
C TRP A 247 18.67 -3.53 -2.85
N TYR A 248 17.95 -2.76 -2.03
CA TYR A 248 17.54 -3.14 -0.68
C TYR A 248 16.07 -3.52 -0.73
N ILE A 249 15.78 -4.75 -0.33
CA ILE A 249 14.47 -5.37 -0.51
C ILE A 249 14.02 -6.12 0.76
N PRO A 250 12.71 -6.24 1.00
CA PRO A 250 12.19 -6.96 2.14
C PRO A 250 12.41 -8.46 2.03
N LEU A 251 12.51 -9.12 3.18
CA LEU A 251 12.73 -10.56 3.32
C LEU A 251 11.76 -11.43 2.49
N GLY A 252 12.29 -12.31 1.64
CA GLY A 252 11.56 -13.24 0.77
C GLY A 252 11.53 -12.81 -0.70
N LEU A 253 11.87 -11.57 -1.03
CA LEU A 253 11.74 -11.03 -2.39
C LEU A 253 12.96 -11.31 -3.30
N LYS A 254 14.10 -11.75 -2.75
CA LYS A 254 15.34 -12.00 -3.51
C LYS A 254 15.14 -12.94 -4.71
N ASN A 255 14.37 -14.00 -4.54
CA ASN A 255 14.11 -14.97 -5.60
C ASN A 255 13.39 -14.34 -6.80
N TRP A 256 12.56 -13.31 -6.58
CA TRP A 256 11.87 -12.61 -7.67
C TRP A 256 12.85 -11.82 -8.54
N PHE A 257 13.86 -11.19 -7.93
CA PHE A 257 14.93 -10.46 -8.61
C PHE A 257 15.89 -11.39 -9.36
N VAL A 258 16.33 -12.47 -8.72
CA VAL A 258 17.27 -13.44 -9.31
C VAL A 258 16.69 -14.08 -10.57
N LYS A 259 15.38 -14.41 -10.57
CA LYS A 259 14.67 -14.92 -11.76
C LYS A 259 14.67 -13.95 -12.94
N ARG A 260 14.97 -12.66 -12.70
CA ARG A 260 15.06 -11.58 -13.71
C ARG A 260 16.52 -11.18 -14.01
N GLY A 261 17.50 -11.94 -13.52
CA GLY A 261 18.92 -11.67 -13.75
C GLY A 261 19.52 -10.59 -12.84
N VAL A 262 18.79 -10.14 -11.82
CA VAL A 262 19.27 -9.14 -10.85
C VAL A 262 19.72 -9.84 -9.58
N THR A 263 21.02 -9.75 -9.29
CA THR A 263 21.70 -10.43 -8.18
C THR A 263 22.33 -9.46 -7.19
N ASN A 264 22.52 -8.19 -7.55
CA ASN A 264 23.02 -7.13 -6.66
C ASN A 264 21.91 -6.66 -5.69
N VAL A 265 21.42 -7.60 -4.89
CA VAL A 265 20.27 -7.40 -4.00
C VAL A 265 20.62 -7.82 -2.57
N ILE A 266 20.26 -6.97 -1.61
CA ILE A 266 20.40 -7.18 -0.18
C ILE A 266 18.99 -7.30 0.40
N GLU A 267 18.73 -8.46 0.99
CA GLU A 267 17.44 -8.81 1.56
C GLU A 267 17.48 -8.60 3.07
N LEU A 268 16.52 -7.84 3.61
CA LEU A 268 16.49 -7.44 5.01
C LEU A 268 15.14 -7.79 5.66
N ASP A 269 15.19 -8.33 6.86
CA ASP A 269 14.07 -8.40 7.80
C ASP A 269 13.95 -7.08 8.57
N TRP A 270 12.82 -6.86 9.24
CA TRP A 270 12.63 -5.70 10.08
C TRP A 270 13.69 -5.60 11.18
N TRP A 271 14.10 -4.37 11.44
CA TRP A 271 15.16 -3.97 12.36
C TRP A 271 16.56 -4.43 11.98
N GLN A 272 16.74 -5.04 10.80
CA GLN A 272 18.07 -5.30 10.26
C GLN A 272 18.64 -4.04 9.63
N GLU A 273 19.89 -3.75 9.98
CA GLU A 273 20.68 -2.67 9.41
C GLU A 273 21.88 -3.25 8.66
N VAL A 274 22.30 -2.57 7.60
CA VAL A 274 23.49 -2.92 6.84
C VAL A 274 24.17 -1.66 6.31
N CYS A 275 25.50 -1.59 6.40
CA CYS A 275 26.26 -0.51 5.79
C CYS A 275 26.26 -0.67 4.26
N HIS A 276 26.04 0.43 3.54
CA HIS A 276 26.09 0.44 2.08
C HIS A 276 27.54 0.36 1.62
N LYS A 277 27.94 -0.82 1.11
CA LYS A 277 29.31 -1.06 0.66
C LYS A 277 30.29 -0.65 1.79
N ASN A 278 31.35 0.08 1.45
CA ASN A 278 32.31 0.63 2.41
C ASN A 278 32.09 2.14 2.63
N THR A 279 30.85 2.61 2.66
CA THR A 279 30.50 4.01 2.98
C THR A 279 29.97 4.12 4.42
N ASP A 280 29.86 5.36 4.91
CA ASP A 280 29.24 5.66 6.22
C ASP A 280 27.70 5.60 6.19
N ILE A 281 27.11 5.22 5.04
CA ILE A 281 25.67 5.16 4.87
C ILE A 281 25.15 3.82 5.37
N THR A 282 24.19 3.85 6.29
CA THR A 282 23.50 2.65 6.79
C THR A 282 22.07 2.61 6.28
N ILE A 283 21.66 1.45 5.77
CA ILE A 283 20.28 1.17 5.36
C ILE A 283 19.65 0.26 6.39
N ALA A 284 18.58 0.74 7.02
CA ALA A 284 17.79 -0.02 7.98
C ALA A 284 16.42 -0.34 7.39
N CYS A 285 16.05 -1.62 7.39
CA CYS A 285 14.70 -2.07 7.09
C CYS A 285 13.88 -1.98 8.38
N VAL A 286 12.79 -1.21 8.39
CA VAL A 286 11.95 -1.01 9.59
C VAL A 286 10.50 -1.40 9.32
N PRO A 287 9.70 -1.72 10.35
CA PRO A 287 8.35 -2.23 10.14
C PRO A 287 7.41 -1.27 9.43
N ALA A 288 6.43 -1.86 8.74
CA ALA A 288 5.25 -1.21 8.19
C ALA A 288 4.01 -2.08 8.47
N MET A 289 2.83 -1.46 8.59
CA MET A 289 1.55 -2.16 8.68
C MET A 289 0.91 -2.23 7.29
N HIS A 290 1.34 -3.21 6.48
CA HIS A 290 0.85 -3.42 5.13
C HIS A 290 0.82 -4.92 4.80
N TRP A 291 0.85 -5.29 3.53
CA TRP A 291 0.85 -6.66 3.08
C TRP A 291 1.66 -6.80 1.79
N SER A 292 1.83 -8.03 1.33
CA SER A 292 2.51 -8.32 0.08
C SER A 292 1.81 -9.45 -0.66
N GLY A 293 2.21 -9.65 -1.91
CA GLY A 293 1.65 -10.66 -2.78
C GLY A 293 0.45 -10.13 -3.54
N SER A 294 0.70 -9.56 -4.71
CA SER A 294 -0.36 -9.24 -5.68
C SER A 294 0.01 -9.66 -7.10
N ARG A 295 1.16 -10.33 -7.26
CA ARG A 295 1.75 -10.67 -8.56
C ARG A 295 1.25 -11.97 -9.15
N THR A 296 0.76 -12.90 -8.33
CA THR A 296 0.10 -14.12 -8.79
C THR A 296 -1.15 -14.43 -7.95
N PRO A 297 -2.19 -15.09 -8.50
CA PRO A 297 -3.48 -15.27 -7.82
C PRO A 297 -3.45 -16.06 -6.50
N PHE A 298 -2.34 -16.72 -6.17
CA PHE A 298 -2.21 -17.60 -4.99
C PHE A 298 -1.09 -17.16 -4.04
N GLU A 299 -0.36 -16.10 -4.36
CA GLU A 299 0.67 -15.54 -3.49
C GLU A 299 0.05 -14.44 -2.63
N LYS A 300 0.07 -14.65 -1.32
CA LYS A 300 -0.26 -13.64 -0.31
C LYS A 300 0.76 -13.76 0.82
N ASN A 301 1.42 -12.67 1.15
CA ASN A 301 2.34 -12.54 2.28
C ASN A 301 3.51 -13.56 2.31
N ASN A 302 4.00 -14.00 1.15
CA ASN A 302 5.19 -14.87 1.07
C ASN A 302 6.49 -14.06 1.20
N THR A 303 6.43 -12.77 0.88
CA THR A 303 7.50 -11.77 1.03
C THR A 303 7.12 -10.79 2.14
N LEU A 304 8.09 -10.12 2.74
CA LEU A 304 7.84 -9.08 3.74
C LEU A 304 7.49 -7.75 3.04
N TRP A 305 7.00 -6.79 3.82
CA TRP A 305 6.79 -5.39 3.46
C TRP A 305 7.46 -4.53 4.52
N CYS A 306 8.00 -3.36 4.18
CA CYS A 306 8.74 -2.54 5.13
C CYS A 306 8.76 -1.05 4.76
N SER A 307 9.19 -0.24 5.71
CA SER A 307 9.72 1.10 5.48
C SER A 307 11.25 1.07 5.56
N TYR A 308 11.93 2.15 5.18
CA TYR A 308 13.38 2.26 5.29
C TYR A 308 13.81 3.50 6.06
N VAL A 309 14.90 3.36 6.81
CA VAL A 309 15.68 4.48 7.34
C VAL A 309 17.06 4.45 6.68
N ILE A 310 17.43 5.55 6.02
CA ILE A 310 18.75 5.77 5.42
C ILE A 310 19.50 6.74 6.33
N LYS A 311 20.62 6.30 6.90
CA LYS A 311 21.40 7.06 7.89
C LYS A 311 22.74 7.44 7.27
N ALA A 312 23.02 8.72 7.24
CA ALA A 312 24.36 9.27 7.07
C ALA A 312 24.89 9.77 8.42
N SER A 313 26.11 10.30 8.43
CA SER A 313 26.77 10.82 9.63
C SER A 313 25.96 11.93 10.33
N ASN A 314 25.31 12.81 9.56
CA ASN A 314 24.58 13.97 10.09
C ASN A 314 23.09 13.96 9.77
N ASP A 315 22.68 13.26 8.72
CA ASP A 315 21.33 13.31 8.18
C ASP A 315 20.69 11.93 8.15
N LYS A 316 19.37 11.90 8.27
CA LYS A 316 18.59 10.67 8.15
C LYS A 316 17.33 10.89 7.34
N ILE A 317 17.05 9.95 6.44
CA ILE A 317 15.84 9.91 5.62
C ILE A 317 14.99 8.75 6.09
N PHE A 318 13.70 9.00 6.31
CA PHE A 318 12.69 7.95 6.46
C PHE A 318 11.87 7.83 5.17
N PHE A 319 11.87 6.66 4.56
CA PHE A 319 10.98 6.34 3.44
C PHE A 319 9.92 5.35 3.91
N CYS A 320 8.67 5.79 3.96
CA CYS A 320 7.60 5.05 4.60
C CYS A 320 7.08 3.87 3.75
N GLY A 321 7.14 3.96 2.42
CA GLY A 321 6.41 3.03 1.55
C GLY A 321 4.90 3.17 1.75
N ASP A 322 4.19 2.03 1.74
CA ASP A 322 2.77 1.96 2.10
C ASP A 322 2.57 1.33 3.46
N THR A 323 1.69 1.93 4.25
CA THR A 323 1.34 1.44 5.59
C THR A 323 0.03 2.06 6.04
N GLY A 324 -0.73 1.32 6.84
CA GLY A 324 -1.73 1.91 7.74
C GLY A 324 -1.07 2.56 8.95
N TYR A 325 -1.86 3.22 9.78
CA TYR A 325 -1.34 3.89 10.97
C TYR A 325 -1.33 2.98 12.20
N SER A 326 -0.15 2.85 12.83
CA SER A 326 0.00 2.25 14.16
C SER A 326 0.90 3.16 15.00
N PRO A 327 0.38 3.82 16.06
CA PRO A 327 1.16 4.73 16.88
C PRO A 327 2.39 4.07 17.50
N GLU A 328 2.24 2.82 17.93
CA GLU A 328 3.33 2.06 18.55
C GLU A 328 4.49 1.81 17.59
N LEU A 329 4.19 1.56 16.32
CA LEU A 329 5.18 1.39 15.25
C LEU A 329 5.96 2.69 14.99
N PHE A 330 5.26 3.81 14.78
CA PHE A 330 5.94 5.06 14.44
C PHE A 330 6.75 5.61 15.61
N LYS A 331 6.24 5.49 16.85
CA LYS A 331 6.99 5.83 18.06
C LYS A 331 8.23 4.96 18.25
N ALA A 332 8.15 3.67 17.96
CA ALA A 332 9.30 2.79 18.02
C ALA A 332 10.41 3.22 17.05
N ILE A 333 10.03 3.54 15.81
CA ILE A 333 10.96 4.05 14.79
C ILE A 333 11.53 5.41 15.21
N GLY A 334 10.67 6.35 15.64
CA GLY A 334 11.08 7.67 16.12
C GLY A 334 12.07 7.58 17.28
N ASN A 335 11.79 6.75 18.29
CA ASN A 335 12.66 6.58 19.46
C ASN A 335 14.05 6.03 19.11
N LEU A 336 14.16 5.18 18.09
CA LEU A 336 15.43 4.58 17.69
C LEU A 336 16.23 5.44 16.72
N TYR A 337 15.55 6.15 15.82
CA TYR A 337 16.19 6.77 14.66
C TYR A 337 16.12 8.29 14.61
N ALA A 338 15.20 8.95 15.33
CA ALA A 338 15.13 10.41 15.34
C ALA A 338 16.45 11.06 15.82
N PRO A 339 16.73 12.32 15.45
CA PRO A 339 15.96 13.17 14.55
C PRO A 339 16.13 12.76 13.07
N PHE A 340 15.08 12.99 12.27
CA PHE A 340 15.09 12.82 10.82
C PHE A 340 15.19 14.17 10.11
N THR A 341 15.96 14.22 9.02
CA THR A 341 16.05 15.38 8.13
C THR A 341 14.85 15.40 7.18
N LEU A 342 14.52 14.23 6.62
CA LEU A 342 13.44 14.06 5.66
C LEU A 342 12.60 12.83 6.01
N ALA A 343 11.28 12.93 5.87
CA ALA A 343 10.39 11.78 5.84
C ALA A 343 9.45 11.83 4.64
N ALA A 344 9.44 10.79 3.80
CA ALA A 344 8.49 10.63 2.71
C ALA A 344 7.35 9.71 3.18
N ILE A 345 6.15 10.26 3.37
CA ILE A 345 5.02 9.60 4.06
C ILE A 345 3.79 9.53 3.14
N PRO A 346 3.14 8.37 2.95
CA PRO A 346 1.98 8.25 2.08
C PRO A 346 0.78 9.03 2.63
N ILE A 347 0.03 9.68 1.74
CA ILE A 347 -1.17 10.46 2.10
C ILE A 347 -2.39 10.10 1.24
N GLY A 348 -2.25 9.16 0.31
CA GLY A 348 -3.29 8.75 -0.64
C GLY A 348 -3.80 7.33 -0.40
N SER A 349 -4.76 6.90 -1.23
CA SER A 349 -5.35 5.56 -1.19
C SER A 349 -6.14 5.24 0.09
N PHE A 350 -6.77 6.25 0.70
CA PHE A 350 -7.34 6.14 2.06
C PHE A 350 -8.87 6.03 2.13
N MET A 351 -9.59 6.10 1.01
CA MET A 351 -11.06 5.95 0.98
C MET A 351 -11.51 4.65 0.28
N PRO A 352 -12.58 4.00 0.79
CA PRO A 352 -13.30 4.32 2.03
C PRO A 352 -12.51 3.90 3.28
N THR A 353 -12.51 4.75 4.30
CA THR A 353 -11.66 4.59 5.51
C THR A 353 -11.81 3.22 6.17
N GLN A 354 -13.04 2.68 6.26
CA GLN A 354 -13.30 1.38 6.90
C GLN A 354 -12.67 0.19 6.17
N LEU A 355 -12.28 0.37 4.89
CA LEU A 355 -11.54 -0.63 4.12
C LEU A 355 -10.05 -0.27 4.03
N MET A 356 -9.68 1.01 4.00
CA MET A 356 -8.30 1.38 3.70
C MET A 356 -7.44 1.60 4.95
N GLN A 357 -8.00 2.02 6.09
CA GLN A 357 -7.22 2.47 7.28
C GLN A 357 -6.21 1.44 7.83
N HIS A 358 -6.46 0.14 7.61
CA HIS A 358 -5.57 -0.93 8.06
C HIS A 358 -4.39 -1.16 7.09
N LEU A 359 -4.44 -0.58 5.89
CA LEU A 359 -3.52 -0.79 4.78
C LEU A 359 -2.80 0.51 4.36
N HIS A 360 -3.52 1.64 4.37
CA HIS A 360 -3.05 2.94 3.90
C HIS A 360 -3.46 4.04 4.89
N MET A 361 -2.52 4.93 5.19
CA MET A 361 -2.77 6.17 5.92
C MET A 361 -3.46 7.20 5.01
N GLY A 362 -4.42 7.92 5.57
CA GLY A 362 -4.84 9.22 5.03
C GLY A 362 -3.97 10.37 5.56
N PRO A 363 -4.18 11.61 5.10
CA PRO A 363 -3.38 12.77 5.52
C PRO A 363 -3.39 13.03 7.03
N GLU A 364 -4.54 12.84 7.70
CA GLU A 364 -4.64 13.00 9.16
C GLU A 364 -3.75 12.00 9.91
N ASP A 365 -3.71 10.75 9.46
CA ASP A 365 -2.88 9.71 10.05
C ASP A 365 -1.40 9.92 9.73
N ALA A 366 -1.10 10.41 8.52
CA ALA A 366 0.25 10.78 8.14
C ALA A 366 0.81 11.90 9.04
N ILE A 367 0.00 12.89 9.41
CA ILE A 367 0.40 13.95 10.36
C ILE A 367 0.68 13.38 11.75
N LYS A 368 -0.12 12.42 12.22
CA LYS A 368 0.18 11.73 13.50
C LYS A 368 1.48 10.94 13.42
N ALA A 369 1.71 10.23 12.31
CA ALA A 369 2.95 9.51 12.05
C ALA A 369 4.16 10.46 12.00
N HIS A 370 4.02 11.64 11.42
CA HIS A 370 5.04 12.69 11.44
C HIS A 370 5.45 13.05 12.88
N PHE A 371 4.49 13.26 13.78
CA PHE A 371 4.79 13.55 15.19
C PHE A 371 5.41 12.35 15.91
N ASP A 372 4.85 11.15 15.70
CA ASP A 372 5.34 9.92 16.34
C ASP A 372 6.73 9.50 15.86
N LEU A 373 7.15 9.92 14.67
CA LEU A 373 8.52 9.79 14.15
C LEU A 373 9.51 10.78 14.79
N GLY A 374 9.06 11.63 15.72
CA GLY A 374 9.89 12.65 16.36
C GLY A 374 10.03 13.93 15.54
N CYS A 375 8.98 14.30 14.80
CA CYS A 375 8.87 15.54 14.01
C CYS A 375 10.05 15.75 13.04
N PRO A 376 10.19 14.91 12.00
CA PRO A 376 11.22 15.07 10.96
C PRO A 376 11.28 16.53 10.46
N ARG A 377 12.46 17.10 10.19
CA ARG A 377 12.61 18.52 9.80
C ARG A 377 11.70 18.90 8.62
N VAL A 378 11.62 18.02 7.63
CA VAL A 378 10.65 18.12 6.53
C VAL A 378 10.00 16.76 6.31
N SER A 379 8.68 16.73 6.23
CA SER A 379 7.91 15.60 5.70
C SER A 379 7.28 15.95 4.37
N VAL A 380 7.29 15.01 3.43
CA VAL A 380 6.69 15.18 2.10
C VAL A 380 5.66 14.09 1.85
N GLY A 381 4.46 14.49 1.45
CA GLY A 381 3.37 13.58 1.12
C GLY A 381 3.61 12.83 -0.21
N ILE A 382 3.61 11.51 -0.17
CA ILE A 382 3.75 10.61 -1.33
C ILE A 382 2.49 9.74 -1.53
N HIS A 383 2.51 8.81 -2.50
CA HIS A 383 1.42 7.87 -2.81
C HIS A 383 0.08 8.50 -3.21
N TRP A 384 0.10 9.73 -3.74
CA TRP A 384 -1.11 10.43 -4.16
C TRP A 384 -0.96 11.06 -5.55
N GLY A 385 -2.07 11.53 -6.13
CA GLY A 385 -2.08 12.27 -7.39
C GLY A 385 -1.61 11.50 -8.63
N THR A 386 -1.27 10.22 -8.51
CA THR A 386 -0.61 9.44 -9.58
C THR A 386 -1.52 8.36 -10.14
N PHE A 387 -1.96 7.40 -9.33
CA PHE A 387 -2.95 6.38 -9.71
C PHE A 387 -4.18 6.50 -8.82
N MET A 388 -5.38 6.30 -9.39
CA MET A 388 -6.62 6.30 -8.61
C MET A 388 -7.00 4.89 -8.15
N MET A 389 -6.45 4.49 -7.00
CA MET A 389 -6.57 3.13 -6.43
C MET A 389 -7.62 3.00 -5.32
N SER A 390 -8.34 4.08 -5.06
CA SER A 390 -9.26 4.28 -3.93
C SER A 390 -10.42 5.19 -4.38
N ASP A 391 -11.34 5.55 -3.47
CA ASP A 391 -12.54 6.35 -3.81
C ASP A 391 -12.43 7.86 -3.50
N GLU A 392 -11.31 8.34 -2.96
CA GLU A 392 -11.19 9.78 -2.68
C GLU A 392 -11.14 10.62 -3.96
N HIS A 393 -11.51 11.89 -3.82
CA HIS A 393 -11.24 12.90 -4.83
C HIS A 393 -9.73 13.02 -5.05
N TYR A 394 -9.26 13.11 -6.29
CA TYR A 394 -7.83 13.08 -6.61
C TYR A 394 -6.97 14.16 -5.90
N LEU A 395 -7.57 15.30 -5.55
CA LEU A 395 -6.93 16.37 -4.75
C LEU A 395 -7.16 16.29 -3.24
N ALA A 396 -8.06 15.43 -2.76
CA ALA A 396 -8.34 15.31 -1.33
C ALA A 396 -7.08 15.05 -0.49
N PRO A 397 -6.11 14.20 -0.91
CA PRO A 397 -4.88 13.98 -0.14
C PRO A 397 -4.16 15.29 0.24
N ARG A 398 -3.90 16.16 -0.75
CA ARG A 398 -3.24 17.45 -0.53
C ARG A 398 -4.12 18.43 0.24
N GLN A 399 -5.39 18.56 -0.14
CA GLN A 399 -6.28 19.54 0.48
C GLN A 399 -6.51 19.26 1.97
N VAL A 400 -6.70 17.98 2.32
CA VAL A 400 -6.85 17.56 3.71
C VAL A 400 -5.53 17.74 4.46
N LEU A 401 -4.38 17.39 3.86
CA LEU A 401 -3.07 17.65 4.49
C LEU A 401 -2.91 19.13 4.83
N ASP A 402 -3.08 20.01 3.84
CA ASP A 402 -2.89 21.46 3.99
C ASP A 402 -3.82 22.00 5.09
N THR A 403 -5.11 21.62 5.05
CA THR A 403 -6.12 22.04 6.04
C THR A 403 -5.78 21.58 7.46
N VAL A 404 -5.46 20.31 7.64
CA VAL A 404 -5.21 19.73 8.96
C VAL A 404 -3.88 20.23 9.51
N TRP A 405 -2.86 20.38 8.68
CA TRP A 405 -1.56 20.92 9.08
C TRP A 405 -1.68 22.38 9.56
N GLU A 406 -2.43 23.22 8.84
CA GLU A 406 -2.72 24.59 9.27
C GLU A 406 -3.44 24.64 10.63
N GLN A 407 -4.39 23.72 10.88
CA GLN A 407 -5.06 23.62 12.18
C GLN A 407 -4.07 23.29 13.30
N TYR A 408 -3.11 22.38 13.08
CA TYR A 408 -2.06 22.09 14.06
C TYR A 408 -1.15 23.30 14.32
N ILE A 409 -0.76 24.03 13.27
CA ILE A 409 0.05 25.25 13.43
C ILE A 409 -0.70 26.30 14.25
N ASN A 410 -1.98 26.52 13.96
CA ASN A 410 -2.78 27.51 14.68
C ASN A 410 -3.02 27.10 16.13
N ALA A 411 -3.33 25.83 16.39
CA ALA A 411 -3.48 25.30 17.74
C ALA A 411 -2.19 25.43 18.57
N ALA A 412 -1.02 25.18 17.95
CA ALA A 412 0.28 25.34 18.62
C ALA A 412 0.57 26.80 19.01
N LYS A 413 0.12 27.77 18.21
CA LYS A 413 0.24 29.21 18.53
C LYS A 413 -0.71 29.65 19.65
N ASP A 414 -1.94 29.13 19.64
CA ASP A 414 -2.97 29.53 20.60
C ASP A 414 -2.77 28.89 21.98
N GLN A 415 -2.21 27.68 22.04
CA GLN A 415 -1.99 26.93 23.28
C GLN A 415 -0.58 26.30 23.34
N PRO A 416 0.47 27.10 23.59
CA PRO A 416 1.87 26.65 23.60
C PRO A 416 2.20 25.53 24.59
N SER A 417 1.37 25.32 25.61
CA SER A 417 1.57 24.29 26.63
C SER A 417 1.03 22.91 26.22
N LEU A 418 0.17 22.83 25.20
CA LEU A 418 -0.51 21.60 24.77
C LEU A 418 0.16 20.91 23.57
N VAL A 419 1.02 21.64 22.87
CA VAL A 419 1.84 21.15 21.77
C VAL A 419 3.25 21.63 22.08
N SER A 420 4.30 20.80 21.93
CA SER A 420 5.66 21.31 22.06
C SER A 420 5.89 22.33 20.93
N GLU A 421 5.62 23.61 21.20
CA GLU A 421 5.56 24.71 20.24
C GLU A 421 6.80 24.75 19.35
N PHE A 422 7.96 24.48 19.95
CA PHE A 422 9.26 24.43 19.28
C PHE A 422 9.36 23.33 18.21
N SER A 423 8.70 22.18 18.40
CA SER A 423 8.84 21.05 17.48
C SER A 423 7.94 21.21 16.25
N VAL A 424 6.72 21.75 16.41
CA VAL A 424 5.77 21.93 15.30
C VAL A 424 6.10 23.15 14.46
N THR A 425 6.57 24.24 15.07
CA THR A 425 6.95 25.45 14.31
C THR A 425 8.29 25.32 13.59
N ALA A 426 9.18 24.43 14.05
CA ALA A 426 10.48 24.17 13.43
C ALA A 426 10.45 23.12 12.31
N THR A 427 9.30 22.45 12.11
CA THR A 427 9.12 21.41 11.09
C THR A 427 8.11 21.83 10.02
N LYS A 428 8.12 21.11 8.88
CA LYS A 428 7.20 21.29 7.77
C LYS A 428 6.64 19.94 7.35
N PHE A 429 5.35 19.90 7.04
CA PHE A 429 4.75 18.82 6.26
C PHE A 429 4.12 19.42 5.01
N ILE A 430 4.69 19.07 3.84
CA ILE A 430 4.31 19.66 2.55
C ILE A 430 3.95 18.60 1.52
N THR A 431 3.36 19.05 0.42
CA THR A 431 3.33 18.31 -0.85
C THR A 431 4.18 19.04 -1.89
N THR A 432 4.67 18.32 -2.88
CA THR A 432 5.43 18.89 -4.02
C THR A 432 4.71 18.61 -5.33
N ALA A 433 5.03 19.37 -6.37
CA ALA A 433 4.66 19.03 -7.74
C ALA A 433 5.47 17.80 -8.24
N PHE A 434 4.97 17.17 -9.30
CA PHE A 434 5.73 16.12 -9.99
C PHE A 434 7.02 16.71 -10.55
N GLY A 435 8.15 16.09 -10.29
CA GLY A 435 9.49 16.50 -10.72
C GLY A 435 10.04 17.74 -10.02
N GLN A 436 9.32 18.29 -9.04
CA GLN A 436 9.85 19.37 -8.21
C GLN A 436 10.91 18.81 -7.26
N THR A 437 12.07 19.46 -7.26
CA THR A 437 13.17 19.18 -6.32
C THR A 437 13.12 20.19 -5.17
N ILE A 438 13.28 19.69 -3.94
CA ILE A 438 13.52 20.52 -2.75
C ILE A 438 14.87 20.14 -2.15
N SER A 439 15.60 21.13 -1.65
CA SER A 439 16.79 20.95 -0.82
C SER A 439 16.42 21.17 0.63
N ILE A 440 16.96 20.34 1.52
CA ILE A 440 16.74 20.41 2.96
C ILE A 440 18.11 20.70 3.58
N ASP A 441 18.34 21.98 3.84
CA ASP A 441 19.55 22.48 4.50
C ASP A 441 19.44 22.36 6.03
#